data_AF-A0A537Z8J1-F1
#
_entry.id   AF-A0A537Z8J1-F1
#
_cell.length_a   1.000
_cell.length_b   1.000
_cell.length_c   1.000
_cell.angle_alpha   90.00
_cell.angle_beta   90.00
_cell.angle_gamma   90.00
#
_symmetry.space_group_name_H-M   'P 1'
#
loop_
_entity.id
_entity.type
_entity.pdbx_description
1 polymer ?
#
loop_
_entity_poly.entity_id
_entity_poly.type
_entity_poly.pdbx_seq_one_letter_code
_entity_poly.pdbx_strand_id
1 'polypeptide(L)' 'VWDSPNSAGIVIDAVRCCKLALNHGIGGALEGPSSYLMKSPPVQVPDPVAREDTERFIAEHGGAPKLPGKGRIRTAATA' A
#
# COMPACT_ATOMS: atom_id res chain seq x y z
N VAL A 1 20.91 16.49 5.57
CA VAL A 1 19.57 15.91 5.82
C VAL A 1 19.67 14.85 6.90
N TRP A 2 18.58 14.50 7.58
CA TRP A 2 18.56 13.44 8.58
C TRP A 2 17.85 12.20 8.01
N ASP A 3 18.52 11.06 7.95
CA ASP A 3 18.05 9.89 7.21
C ASP A 3 16.78 9.26 7.79
N SER A 4 16.73 9.10 9.12
CA SER A 4 15.54 8.51 9.78
C SER A 4 14.29 9.41 9.62
N PRO A 5 14.36 10.74 9.87
CA PRO A 5 13.26 11.64 9.54
C PRO A 5 12.90 11.68 8.05
N ASN A 6 13.86 11.54 7.13
CA ASN A 6 13.60 11.56 5.69
C ASN A 6 12.72 10.38 5.22
N SER A 7 12.71 9.26 5.95
CA SER A 7 11.93 8.06 5.62
C SER A 7 10.68 7.89 6.48
N ALA A 8 10.59 8.56 7.63
CA ALA A 8 9.47 8.42 8.55
C ALA A 8 8.09 8.66 7.89
N GLY A 9 7.96 9.69 7.04
CA GLY A 9 6.73 9.96 6.30
C GLY A 9 6.35 8.83 5.34
N ILE A 10 7.33 8.30 4.61
CA ILE A 10 7.14 7.18 3.68
C ILE A 10 6.66 5.92 4.41
N VAL A 11 7.25 5.63 5.57
CA VAL A 11 6.89 4.46 6.38
C VAL A 11 5.49 4.60 6.98
N ILE A 12 5.09 5.81 7.41
CA ILE A 12 3.74 6.09 7.91
C ILE A 12 2.70 5.71 6.85
N ASP A 13 2.88 6.16 5.61
CA ASP A 13 1.92 5.88 4.55
C ASP A 13 1.93 4.41 4.11
N ALA A 14 3.10 3.76 4.10
CA ALA A 14 3.22 2.34 3.80
C ALA A 14 2.44 1.48 4.82
N VAL A 15 2.61 1.75 6.12
CA VAL A 15 1.90 1.03 7.19
C VAL A 15 0.39 1.25 7.11
N ARG A 16 -0.05 2.46 6.76
CA ARG A 16 -1.48 2.77 6.55
C ARG A 16 -2.05 1.99 5.37
N CYS A 17 -1.34 1.92 4.24
CA CYS A 17 -1.74 1.10 3.10
C CYS A 17 -1.83 -0.39 3.45
N CYS A 18 -0.87 -0.91 4.22
CA CYS A 18 -0.94 -2.28 4.76
C CYS A 18 -2.19 -2.49 5.63
N LYS A 19 -2.55 -1.51 6.46
CA LYS A 19 -3.76 -1.60 7.29
C LYS A 19 -5.04 -1.59 6.47
N LEU A 20 -5.11 -0.79 5.41
CA LEU A 20 -6.22 -0.83 4.46
C LEU A 20 -6.32 -2.22 3.82
N ALA A 21 -5.22 -2.75 3.28
CA ALA A 21 -5.18 -4.09 2.71
C ALA A 21 -5.69 -5.16 3.69
N LEU A 22 -5.21 -5.13 4.93
CA LEU A 22 -5.65 -6.05 5.98
C LEU A 22 -7.16 -5.95 6.25
N ASN A 23 -7.72 -4.73 6.31
CA ASN A 23 -9.15 -4.54 6.55
C ASN A 23 -10.01 -5.13 5.42
N HIS A 24 -9.49 -5.18 4.20
CA HIS A 24 -10.18 -5.74 3.02
C HIS A 24 -9.79 -7.18 2.71
N GLY A 25 -9.02 -7.83 3.60
CA GLY A 25 -8.53 -9.19 3.42
C GLY A 25 -7.66 -9.33 2.18
N ILE A 26 -6.83 -8.33 1.88
CA ILE A 26 -5.87 -8.31 0.78
C ILE A 26 -4.49 -8.65 1.36
N GLY A 27 -3.79 -9.58 0.72
CA GLY A 27 -2.42 -10.00 1.04
C GLY A 27 -1.54 -10.00 -0.21
N GLY A 28 -0.26 -10.33 -0.07
CA GLY A 28 0.71 -10.16 -1.15
C GLY A 28 1.19 -8.71 -1.28
N ALA A 29 1.94 -8.43 -2.34
CA ALA A 29 2.48 -7.10 -2.58
C ALA A 29 1.39 -6.13 -3.02
N LEU A 30 1.39 -4.92 -2.45
CA LEU A 30 0.52 -3.83 -2.90
C LEU A 30 1.26 -3.09 -4.01
N GLU A 31 1.15 -3.53 -5.26
CA GLU A 31 2.01 -3.07 -6.37
C GLU A 31 2.03 -1.54 -6.52
N GLY A 32 0.86 -0.88 -6.51
CA GLY A 32 0.77 0.60 -6.54
C GLY A 32 1.54 1.26 -5.39
N PRO A 33 1.11 1.08 -4.12
CA PRO A 33 1.82 1.62 -2.96
C PRO A 33 3.30 1.23 -2.87
N SER A 34 3.66 -0.01 -3.23
CA SER A 34 5.05 -0.47 -3.18
C SER A 34 5.90 0.29 -4.17
N SER A 35 5.40 0.47 -5.40
CA SER A 35 6.12 1.18 -6.47
C SER A 35 6.38 2.65 -6.14
N TYR A 36 5.53 3.27 -5.30
CA TYR A 36 5.68 4.67 -4.93
C TYR A 36 6.50 4.88 -3.66
N LEU A 37 6.44 3.94 -2.71
CA LEU A 37 7.00 4.11 -1.37
C LEU A 37 8.32 3.34 -1.15
N MET A 38 8.71 2.44 -2.05
CA MET A 38 9.87 1.57 -1.89
C MET A 38 10.90 1.78 -3.00
N LYS A 39 12.19 1.66 -2.66
CA LYS A 39 13.28 1.72 -3.64
C LYS A 39 13.38 0.47 -4.53
N SER A 40 12.89 -0.66 -4.04
CA SER A 40 12.97 -1.97 -4.70
C SER A 40 11.61 -2.67 -4.65
N PRO A 41 10.59 -2.14 -5.33
CA PRO A 41 9.28 -2.77 -5.42
C PRO A 41 9.32 -4.02 -6.32
N PRO A 42 8.33 -4.92 -6.20
CA PRO A 42 8.21 -6.10 -7.08
C PRO A 42 7.98 -5.74 -8.55
N VAL A 43 7.27 -4.65 -8.81
CA VAL A 43 7.03 -4.08 -10.14
C VAL A 43 7.52 -2.65 -10.12
N GLN A 44 8.36 -2.27 -11.08
CA GLN A 44 8.90 -0.91 -11.21
C GLN A 44 8.08 -0.14 -12.24
N VAL A 45 7.52 1.00 -11.85
CA VAL A 45 6.82 1.92 -12.76
C VAL A 45 7.30 3.36 -12.52
N PRO A 46 7.11 4.29 -13.49
CA PRO A 46 7.49 5.69 -13.28
C PRO A 46 6.74 6.34 -12.10
N ASP A 47 7.43 7.19 -11.32
CA ASP A 47 6.87 7.82 -10.12
C ASP A 47 5.48 8.47 -10.29
N PRO A 48 5.15 9.17 -11.39
CA PRO A 48 3.81 9.73 -11.58
C PRO A 48 2.72 8.66 -11.65
N VAL A 49 3.02 7.51 -12.28
CA VAL A 49 2.12 6.36 -12.39
C VAL A 49 2.01 5.67 -11.04
N ALA A 50 3.13 5.44 -10.36
CA ALA A 50 3.14 4.84 -9.02
C ALA A 50 2.29 5.66 -8.01
N ARG A 51 2.39 6.99 -8.09
CA ARG A 51 1.57 7.89 -7.29
C ARG A 51 0.08 7.75 -7.61
N GLU A 52 -0.30 7.78 -8.88
CA GLU A 52 -1.69 7.62 -9.30
C GLU A 52 -2.27 6.26 -8.87
N ASP A 53 -1.49 5.19 -9.01
CA ASP A 53 -1.88 3.85 -8.60
C ASP A 53 -2.03 3.74 -7.07
N THR A 54 -1.19 4.45 -6.31
CA THR A 54 -1.30 4.55 -4.85
C THR A 54 -2.57 5.31 -4.44
N GLU A 55 -2.86 6.44 -5.09
CA GLU A 55 -4.09 7.20 -4.83
C GLU A 55 -5.35 6.39 -5.18
N ARG A 56 -5.31 5.62 -6.29
CA ARG A 56 -6.40 4.72 -6.67
C ARG A 56 -6.63 3.64 -5.60
N PHE A 57 -5.57 3.03 -5.08
CA PHE A 57 -5.65 2.06 -3.98
C PHE A 57 -6.28 2.70 -2.72
N ILE A 58 -5.87 3.91 -2.36
CA ILE A 58 -6.41 4.63 -1.20
C ILE A 58 -7.89 4.99 -1.41
N ALA A 59 -8.26 5.45 -2.61
CA ALA A 59 -9.65 5.80 -2.93
C ALA A 59 -10.58 4.58 -2.90
N GLU A 60 -10.11 3.42 -3.37
CA GLU A 60 -10.87 2.17 -3.38
C GLU A 60 -11.05 1.58 -1.97
N HIS A 61 -10.02 1.67 -1.13
CA HIS A 61 -9.99 0.97 0.16
C HIS A 61 -10.14 1.87 1.38
N GLY A 62 -10.12 3.20 1.21
CA GLY A 62 -10.32 4.18 2.27
C GLY A 62 -11.75 4.15 2.85
N GLY A 63 -11.89 4.43 4.15
CA GLY A 63 -13.19 4.49 4.83
C GLY A 63 -13.25 3.75 6.17
N ALA A 64 -14.42 3.83 6.84
CA ALA A 64 -14.62 3.26 8.17
C ALA A 64 -14.42 1.73 8.17
N PRO A 65 -13.57 1.18 9.06
CA PRO A 65 -13.18 -0.21 9.02
C PRO A 65 -14.34 -1.14 9.39
N LYS A 66 -14.65 -2.11 8.53
CA LYS A 66 -15.19 -3.40 8.99
C LYS A 66 -13.97 -4.23 9.36
N LEU A 67 -13.64 -4.34 10.65
CA LEU A 67 -12.64 -5.32 11.08
C LEU A 67 -13.01 -6.67 10.45
N PRO A 68 -12.12 -7.32 9.69
CA PRO A 68 -12.42 -8.64 9.18
C PRO A 68 -12.53 -9.58 10.38
N GLY A 69 -13.75 -9.98 10.70
CA GLY A 69 -13.98 -11.04 11.67
C GLY A 69 -13.35 -12.32 11.13
N LYS A 70 -12.21 -12.76 11.69
CA LYS A 70 -11.54 -14.05 11.43
C LYS A 70 -11.58 -14.55 9.97
N GLY A 71 -11.53 -13.63 8.99
CA GLY A 71 -11.72 -13.93 7.57
C GLY A 71 -10.40 -14.27 6.88
N ARG A 72 -10.45 -15.16 5.88
CA ARG A 72 -9.28 -15.63 5.13
C ARG A 72 -8.74 -14.51 4.22
N ILE A 73 -7.45 -14.21 4.31
CA ILE A 73 -6.77 -13.22 3.46
C ILE A 73 -6.71 -13.76 2.02
N ARG A 74 -7.14 -12.95 1.04
CA ARG A 74 -7.00 -13.16 -0.40
C ARG A 74 -5.70 -12.51 -0.86
N THR A 75 -4.89 -13.19 -1.66
CA THR A 75 -3.73 -12.57 -2.31
C THR A 75 -4.21 -11.58 -3.38
N ALA A 76 -3.68 -10.36 -3.39
CA ALA A 76 -3.79 -9.46 -4.53
C ALA A 76 -3.26 -10.21 -5.75
N ALA A 77 -4.11 -10.37 -6.77
CA ALA A 77 -3.72 -11.01 -8.00
C ALA A 77 -2.67 -10.15 -8.70
N THR A 78 -1.57 -10.77 -9.13
CA THR A 78 -0.66 -10.24 -10.15
C THR A 78 -1.47 -10.09 -11.43
N ALA A 79 -1.71 -8.85 -11.84
CA ALA A 79 -2.27 -8.49 -13.15
C ALA A 79 -1.13 -8.22 -14.13
#